data_AF-Q9Y7C9-F1
#
_entry.id   AF-Q9Y7C9-F1
#
_cell.length_a   1.000
_cell.length_b   1.000
_cell.length_c   1.000
_cell.angle_alpha   90.00
_cell.angle_beta   90.00
_cell.angle_gamma   90.00
#
_symmetry.space_group_name_H-M   'P 1'
#
loop_
_entity.id
_entity.type
_entity.pdbx_description
1 polymer ?
#
loop_
_entity_poly.entity_id
_entity_poly.type
_entity_poly.pdbx_seq_one_letter_code
_entity_poly.pdbx_strand_id
1 'polypeptide(L)'
;MRYQASPALVKAPRALLCIHGAGCSPAIFRVQLSKLRAALRENFEFVYVTAPFPSSAGPGILPVFADLGPYYSWFESSSDNNHNGPSVSERLAAVHDPIRRTIVDWQTQHPHIPIVGAIGFSEGALVTTLLLWQQQMGHLPWLPRMSVALLICPWYQDEASQYMRNEVMKNHDDDNDSKDTEWQEELVIRIPTLHLQGRDDFALAGSKMLVARHFSPREAQVLEFAGQHQFPNRPRDVLEVINRFRKLCVTAQTLE
;
A
#
# COMPACT_ATOMS: atom_id res chain seq x y z
N MET A 1 -41.67 23.53 18.73
CA MET A 1 -40.39 22.79 18.82
C MET A 1 -39.64 23.00 17.52
N ARG A 2 -38.53 23.76 17.52
CA ARG A 2 -37.63 23.82 16.37
C ARG A 2 -36.78 22.55 16.41
N TYR A 3 -36.93 21.68 15.41
CA TYR A 3 -36.02 20.57 15.21
C TYR A 3 -34.65 21.19 14.94
N GLN A 4 -33.75 21.15 15.92
CA GLN A 4 -32.34 21.43 15.66
C GLN A 4 -31.89 20.30 14.73
N ALA A 5 -31.55 20.66 13.49
CA ALA A 5 -30.86 19.75 12.60
C ALA A 5 -29.66 19.19 13.36
N SER A 6 -29.63 17.87 13.54
CA SER A 6 -28.47 17.20 14.11
C SER A 6 -27.24 17.67 13.32
N PRO A 7 -26.14 18.11 13.95
CA PRO A 7 -24.97 18.54 13.22
C PRO A 7 -24.60 17.42 12.25
N ALA A 8 -24.44 17.79 10.97
CA ALA A 8 -24.03 16.84 9.94
C ALA A 8 -22.84 16.04 10.49
N LEU A 9 -22.95 14.70 10.47
CA LEU A 9 -21.87 13.80 10.88
C LEU A 9 -20.57 14.37 10.32
N VAL A 10 -19.64 14.76 11.20
CA VAL A 10 -18.37 15.35 10.80
C VAL A 10 -17.71 14.32 9.88
N LYS A 11 -17.61 14.64 8.59
CA LYS A 11 -16.92 13.78 7.64
C LYS A 11 -15.47 13.64 8.10
N ALA A 12 -14.89 12.46 7.91
CA ALA A 12 -13.49 12.25 8.21
C ALA A 12 -12.63 13.30 7.49
N PRO A 13 -11.65 13.93 8.18
CA PRO A 13 -10.91 15.05 7.62
C PRO A 13 -9.87 14.62 6.57
N ARG A 14 -9.56 13.33 6.46
CA ARG A 14 -8.48 12.79 5.63
C ARG A 14 -8.90 11.47 4.99
N ALA A 15 -8.12 11.01 4.03
CA ALA A 15 -8.37 9.76 3.31
C ALA A 15 -7.11 8.87 3.24
N LEU A 16 -7.34 7.56 3.15
CA LEU A 16 -6.32 6.54 2.92
C LEU A 16 -6.57 5.83 1.60
N LEU A 17 -5.56 5.80 0.73
CA LEU A 17 -5.59 5.06 -0.53
C LEU A 17 -5.46 3.56 -0.27
N CYS A 18 -6.43 2.76 -0.73
CA CYS A 18 -6.52 1.33 -0.46
C CYS A 18 -6.21 0.54 -1.73
N ILE A 19 -5.10 -0.19 -1.70
CA ILE A 19 -4.52 -0.95 -2.81
C ILE A 19 -4.63 -2.45 -2.48
N HIS A 20 -5.58 -3.14 -3.12
CA HIS A 20 -5.89 -4.54 -2.83
C HIS A 20 -4.81 -5.52 -3.32
N GLY A 21 -4.85 -6.78 -2.91
CA GLY A 21 -3.93 -7.81 -3.43
C GLY A 21 -4.32 -8.37 -4.80
N ALA A 22 -3.46 -9.22 -5.37
CA ALA A 22 -3.74 -9.95 -6.61
C ALA A 22 -5.03 -10.77 -6.51
N GLY A 23 -5.76 -10.87 -7.61
CA GLY A 23 -7.00 -11.64 -7.68
C GLY A 23 -8.07 -11.19 -6.67
N CYS A 24 -8.12 -9.90 -6.35
CA CYS A 24 -9.08 -9.28 -5.43
C CYS A 24 -9.88 -8.18 -6.15
N SER A 25 -10.69 -7.42 -5.43
CA SER A 25 -11.40 -6.25 -5.97
C SER A 25 -11.57 -5.18 -4.89
N PRO A 26 -11.86 -3.92 -5.26
CA PRO A 26 -12.24 -2.89 -4.30
C PRO A 26 -13.35 -3.32 -3.34
N ALA A 27 -14.36 -4.03 -3.85
CA ALA A 27 -15.50 -4.49 -3.07
C ALA A 27 -15.07 -5.52 -2.00
N ILE A 28 -14.24 -6.49 -2.39
CA ILE A 28 -13.71 -7.50 -1.47
C ILE A 28 -12.78 -6.85 -0.45
N PHE A 29 -11.87 -5.97 -0.89
CA PHE A 29 -10.92 -5.34 0.01
C PHE A 29 -11.62 -4.44 1.05
N ARG A 30 -12.72 -3.80 0.67
CA ARG A 30 -13.60 -3.07 1.59
C ARG A 30 -14.18 -3.97 2.69
N VAL A 31 -14.52 -5.22 2.38
CA VAL A 31 -14.98 -6.21 3.38
C VAL A 31 -13.82 -6.68 4.25
N GLN A 32 -12.67 -6.99 3.66
CA GLN A 32 -11.46 -7.41 4.39
C GLN A 32 -11.01 -6.34 5.42
N LEU A 33 -11.14 -5.05 5.07
CA LEU A 33 -10.81 -3.92 5.96
C LEU A 33 -11.95 -3.48 6.88
N SER A 34 -13.08 -4.20 6.94
CA SER A 34 -14.30 -3.78 7.67
C SER A 34 -14.05 -3.35 9.12
N LYS A 35 -13.27 -4.14 9.88
CA LYS A 35 -12.93 -3.82 11.28
C LYS A 35 -12.05 -2.57 11.41
N LEU A 36 -11.06 -2.43 10.53
CA LEU A 36 -10.17 -1.27 10.49
C LEU A 36 -10.96 0.00 10.16
N ARG A 37 -11.82 -0.06 9.13
CA ARG A 37 -12.71 1.03 8.74
C ARG A 37 -13.61 1.46 9.88
N ALA A 38 -14.26 0.51 10.56
CA ALA A 38 -15.14 0.82 11.68
C ALA A 38 -14.40 1.57 12.80
N ALA A 39 -13.14 1.21 13.06
CA ALA A 39 -12.32 1.87 14.06
C ALA A 39 -11.78 3.24 13.63
N LEU A 40 -11.55 3.46 12.34
CA LEU A 40 -10.92 4.69 11.83
C LEU A 40 -11.89 5.68 11.18
N ARG A 41 -13.21 5.37 11.15
CA ARG A 41 -14.23 6.15 10.43
C ARG A 41 -14.33 7.63 10.80
N GLU A 42 -13.96 8.03 12.02
CA GLU A 42 -14.00 9.43 12.46
C GLU A 42 -12.76 10.22 11.98
N ASN A 43 -11.73 9.52 11.48
CA ASN A 43 -10.45 10.11 11.11
C ASN A 43 -10.13 9.96 9.62
N PHE A 44 -10.58 8.86 9.00
CA PHE A 44 -10.22 8.50 7.63
C PHE A 44 -11.39 7.99 6.81
N GLU A 45 -11.53 8.56 5.62
CA GLU A 45 -12.16 7.91 4.48
C GLU A 45 -11.21 6.88 3.84
N PHE A 46 -11.78 5.89 3.14
CA PHE A 46 -11.01 4.83 2.50
C PHE A 46 -11.29 4.85 0.99
N VAL A 47 -10.26 5.10 0.20
CA VAL A 47 -10.34 5.33 -1.25
C VAL A 47 -9.77 4.11 -1.97
N TYR A 48 -10.63 3.28 -2.54
CA TYR A 48 -10.23 1.99 -3.10
C TYR A 48 -9.90 2.12 -4.59
N VAL A 49 -8.74 1.58 -4.97
CA VAL A 49 -8.30 1.52 -6.36
C VAL A 49 -8.61 0.15 -6.95
N THR A 50 -9.07 0.10 -8.21
CA THR A 50 -9.20 -1.13 -8.99
C THR A 50 -7.90 -1.39 -9.75
N ALA A 51 -7.30 -2.56 -9.57
CA ALA A 51 -6.12 -2.94 -10.34
C ALA A 51 -6.45 -3.12 -11.85
N PRO A 52 -5.49 -2.90 -12.76
CA PRO A 52 -5.77 -2.79 -14.20
C PRO A 52 -6.08 -4.11 -14.91
N PHE A 53 -5.61 -5.26 -14.38
CA PHE A 53 -5.67 -6.53 -15.12
C PHE A 53 -6.71 -7.48 -14.53
N PRO A 54 -7.70 -7.96 -15.31
CA PRO A 54 -8.56 -9.07 -14.90
C PRO A 54 -7.73 -10.31 -14.56
N SER A 55 -8.17 -11.07 -13.56
CA SER A 55 -7.44 -12.25 -13.07
C SER A 55 -8.38 -13.30 -12.48
N SER A 56 -7.84 -14.48 -12.19
CA SER A 56 -8.49 -15.44 -11.29
C SER A 56 -8.44 -14.94 -9.84
N ALA A 57 -9.28 -15.52 -8.98
CA ALA A 57 -9.26 -15.19 -7.56
C ALA A 57 -7.91 -15.51 -6.91
N GLY A 58 -7.42 -14.59 -6.09
CA GLY A 58 -6.12 -14.70 -5.43
C GLY A 58 -6.14 -15.55 -4.15
N PRO A 59 -4.99 -15.68 -3.47
CA PRO A 59 -4.88 -16.42 -2.22
C PRO A 59 -5.84 -15.88 -1.15
N GLY A 60 -6.63 -16.78 -0.53
CA GLY A 60 -7.57 -16.44 0.54
C GLY A 60 -8.89 -15.79 0.07
N ILE A 61 -9.09 -15.61 -1.24
CA ILE A 61 -10.32 -15.01 -1.79
C ILE A 61 -11.45 -16.05 -1.87
N LEU A 62 -11.14 -17.25 -2.35
CA LEU A 62 -12.10 -18.36 -2.42
C LEU A 62 -12.05 -19.25 -1.16
N PRO A 63 -13.18 -19.86 -0.78
CA PRO A 63 -14.51 -19.75 -1.41
C PRO A 63 -15.32 -18.54 -0.93
N VAL A 64 -14.87 -17.81 0.08
CA VAL A 64 -15.65 -16.78 0.80
C VAL A 64 -16.19 -15.67 -0.11
N PHE A 65 -15.42 -15.27 -1.12
CA PHE A 65 -15.77 -14.17 -2.02
C PHE A 65 -16.10 -14.62 -3.45
N ALA A 66 -16.49 -15.88 -3.64
CA ALA A 66 -16.80 -16.44 -4.95
C ALA A 66 -17.80 -15.59 -5.76
N ASP A 67 -18.80 -15.01 -5.08
CA ASP A 67 -19.87 -14.20 -5.69
C ASP A 67 -19.53 -12.70 -5.80
N LEU A 68 -18.33 -12.27 -5.39
CA LEU A 68 -17.88 -10.86 -5.45
C LEU A 68 -16.81 -10.59 -6.52
N GLY A 69 -16.70 -11.48 -7.51
CA GLY A 69 -16.00 -11.17 -8.76
C GLY A 69 -16.63 -9.98 -9.50
N PRO A 70 -15.96 -9.42 -10.52
CA PRO A 70 -14.67 -9.83 -11.08
C PRO A 70 -13.47 -9.56 -10.15
N TYR A 71 -12.35 -10.23 -10.43
CA TYR A 71 -11.09 -10.12 -9.70
C TYR A 71 -10.00 -9.48 -10.55
N TYR A 72 -9.08 -8.76 -9.92
CA TYR A 72 -8.05 -7.96 -10.58
C TYR A 72 -6.69 -8.12 -9.90
N SER A 73 -5.63 -8.01 -10.71
CA SER A 73 -4.23 -8.01 -10.30
C SER A 73 -3.50 -6.77 -10.82
N TRP A 74 -2.41 -6.40 -10.18
CA TRP A 74 -1.60 -5.23 -10.50
C TRP A 74 -0.59 -5.49 -11.60
N PHE A 75 -0.08 -6.72 -11.68
CA PHE A 75 0.82 -7.16 -12.73
C PHE A 75 0.15 -8.28 -13.53
N GLU A 76 0.43 -8.34 -14.83
CA GLU A 76 -0.06 -9.42 -15.68
C GLU A 76 0.51 -10.76 -15.21
N SER A 77 -0.35 -11.78 -15.15
CA SER A 77 0.12 -13.16 -15.02
C SER A 77 0.96 -13.46 -16.26
N SER A 78 2.27 -13.66 -16.10
CA SER A 78 3.19 -13.96 -17.19
C SER A 78 2.73 -15.22 -17.93
N SER A 79 1.96 -15.09 -19.00
CA SER A 79 1.57 -16.23 -19.84
C SER A 79 2.71 -16.67 -20.75
N ASP A 80 3.66 -15.78 -21.05
CA ASP A 80 4.67 -16.04 -22.05
C ASP A 80 6.05 -15.63 -21.53
N ASN A 81 6.98 -16.58 -21.46
CA ASN A 81 8.42 -16.37 -21.26
C ASN A 81 9.06 -15.64 -22.46
N ASN A 82 8.34 -14.74 -23.11
CA ASN A 82 8.87 -13.97 -24.21
C ASN A 82 9.76 -12.87 -23.62
N HIS A 83 11.05 -12.88 -23.98
CA HIS A 83 12.00 -11.83 -23.61
C HIS A 83 11.59 -10.43 -24.13
N ASN A 84 10.54 -10.34 -24.95
CA ASN A 84 9.94 -9.10 -25.44
C ASN A 84 8.75 -8.60 -24.57
N GLY A 85 8.61 -9.07 -23.33
CA GLY A 85 7.61 -8.54 -22.40
C GLY A 85 7.84 -7.06 -22.06
N PRO A 86 6.83 -6.36 -21.52
CA PRO A 86 6.98 -4.96 -21.12
C PRO A 86 8.09 -4.80 -20.09
N SER A 87 8.88 -3.73 -20.20
CA SER A 87 9.86 -3.31 -19.20
C SER A 87 9.21 -3.06 -17.84
N VAL A 88 10.00 -3.08 -16.76
CA VAL A 88 9.49 -2.74 -15.40
C VAL A 88 8.81 -1.37 -15.41
N SER A 89 9.38 -0.40 -16.14
CA SER A 89 8.80 0.95 -16.26
C SER A 89 7.43 0.94 -16.93
N GLU A 90 7.25 0.16 -18.00
CA GLU A 90 5.94 0.03 -18.68
C GLU A 90 4.92 -0.67 -17.79
N ARG A 91 5.32 -1.72 -17.07
CA ARG A 91 4.45 -2.38 -16.08
C ARG A 91 4.03 -1.43 -14.96
N LEU A 92 4.96 -0.60 -14.47
CA LEU A 92 4.65 0.42 -13.46
C LEU A 92 3.73 1.52 -13.99
N ALA A 93 3.89 1.94 -15.25
CA ALA A 93 2.97 2.90 -15.86
C ALA A 93 1.53 2.38 -15.92
N ALA A 94 1.35 1.09 -16.25
CA ALA A 94 0.03 0.43 -16.22
C ALA A 94 -0.56 0.36 -14.81
N VAL A 95 0.27 0.19 -13.78
CA VAL A 95 -0.13 0.25 -12.36
C VAL A 95 -0.51 1.67 -11.94
N HIS A 96 0.26 2.67 -12.35
CA HIS A 96 0.07 4.07 -11.97
C HIS A 96 -1.22 4.68 -12.50
N ASP A 97 -1.63 4.31 -13.72
CA ASP A 97 -2.81 4.89 -14.38
C ASP A 97 -4.12 4.78 -13.57
N PRO A 98 -4.58 3.59 -13.11
CA PRO A 98 -5.79 3.48 -12.31
C PRO A 98 -5.68 4.14 -10.94
N ILE A 99 -4.48 4.15 -10.34
CA ILE A 99 -4.21 4.84 -9.06
C ILE A 99 -4.38 6.34 -9.25
N ARG A 100 -3.74 6.91 -10.27
CA ARG A 100 -3.80 8.34 -10.59
C ARG A 100 -5.23 8.77 -10.90
N ARG A 101 -5.97 8.00 -11.71
CA ARG A 101 -7.39 8.26 -12.00
C ARG A 101 -8.22 8.31 -10.72
N THR A 102 -8.07 7.30 -9.86
CA THR A 102 -8.79 7.23 -8.57
C THR A 102 -8.49 8.43 -7.68
N ILE A 103 -7.24 8.88 -7.62
CA ILE A 103 -6.84 10.08 -6.85
C ILE A 103 -7.47 11.34 -7.42
N VAL A 104 -7.40 11.53 -8.75
CA VAL A 104 -7.97 12.71 -9.42
C VAL A 104 -9.48 12.76 -9.21
N ASP A 105 -10.18 11.63 -9.39
CA ASP A 105 -11.61 11.53 -9.17
C ASP A 105 -11.98 11.84 -7.71
N TRP A 106 -11.22 11.29 -6.76
CA TRP A 106 -11.42 11.55 -5.33
C TRP A 106 -11.24 13.04 -4.99
N GLN A 107 -10.12 13.63 -5.41
CA GLN A 107 -9.81 15.04 -5.13
C GLN A 107 -10.81 15.99 -5.77
N THR A 108 -11.32 15.66 -6.96
CA THR A 108 -12.36 16.43 -7.65
C THR A 108 -13.68 16.39 -6.87
N GLN A 109 -14.07 15.22 -6.36
CA GLN A 109 -15.32 15.04 -5.61
C GLN A 109 -15.23 15.50 -4.13
N HIS A 110 -14.03 15.44 -3.55
CA HIS A 110 -13.77 15.68 -2.13
C HIS A 110 -12.55 16.60 -1.92
N PRO A 111 -12.57 17.84 -2.43
CA PRO A 111 -11.41 18.75 -2.39
C PRO A 111 -10.93 19.09 -0.98
N HIS A 112 -11.76 18.88 0.04
CA HIS A 112 -11.46 19.15 1.45
C HIS A 112 -10.96 17.92 2.23
N ILE A 113 -10.90 16.73 1.60
CA ILE A 113 -10.49 15.48 2.25
C ILE A 113 -9.23 14.94 1.55
N PRO A 114 -8.03 15.43 1.91
CA PRO A 114 -6.80 15.00 1.28
C PRO A 114 -6.51 13.52 1.55
N ILE A 115 -5.97 12.84 0.54
CA ILE A 115 -5.36 11.52 0.71
C ILE A 115 -3.98 11.75 1.34
N VAL A 116 -3.74 11.16 2.51
CA VAL A 116 -2.51 11.39 3.30
C VAL A 116 -1.71 10.11 3.57
N GLY A 117 -2.21 8.96 3.14
CA GLY A 117 -1.56 7.69 3.41
C GLY A 117 -2.17 6.56 2.61
N ALA A 118 -1.58 5.37 2.76
CA ALA A 118 -1.97 4.20 1.99
C ALA A 118 -2.13 2.94 2.84
N ILE A 119 -2.98 2.04 2.39
CA ILE A 119 -3.15 0.69 2.91
C ILE A 119 -2.98 -0.28 1.74
N GLY A 120 -1.93 -1.10 1.79
CA GLY A 120 -1.65 -2.11 0.77
C GLY A 120 -1.80 -3.52 1.33
N PHE A 121 -2.34 -4.45 0.53
CA PHE A 121 -2.38 -5.88 0.88
C PHE A 121 -1.66 -6.71 -0.18
N SER A 122 -0.77 -7.62 0.23
CA SER A 122 -0.11 -8.58 -0.68
C SER A 122 0.61 -7.89 -1.84
N GLU A 123 0.27 -8.20 -3.09
CA GLU A 123 0.74 -7.49 -4.29
C GLU A 123 0.48 -5.97 -4.21
N GLY A 124 -0.66 -5.55 -3.66
CA GLY A 124 -0.95 -4.14 -3.41
C GLY A 124 -0.04 -3.49 -2.37
N ALA A 125 0.53 -4.25 -1.43
CA ALA A 125 1.54 -3.74 -0.51
C ALA A 125 2.90 -3.56 -1.20
N LEU A 126 3.24 -4.39 -2.19
CA LEU A 126 4.40 -4.17 -3.05
C LEU A 126 4.22 -2.93 -3.92
N VAL A 127 3.06 -2.77 -4.55
CA VAL A 127 2.70 -1.55 -5.29
C VAL A 127 2.79 -0.33 -4.38
N THR A 128 2.21 -0.39 -3.18
CA THR A 128 2.31 0.70 -2.20
C THR A 128 3.77 1.02 -1.88
N THR A 129 4.61 0.01 -1.67
CA THR A 129 6.04 0.19 -1.40
C THR A 129 6.75 0.92 -2.53
N LEU A 130 6.50 0.52 -3.79
CA LEU A 130 7.07 1.16 -4.96
C LEU A 130 6.60 2.61 -5.11
N LEU A 131 5.31 2.90 -4.87
CA LEU A 131 4.78 4.27 -4.89
C LEU A 131 5.46 5.16 -3.85
N LEU A 132 5.63 4.65 -2.62
CA LEU A 132 6.27 5.40 -1.53
C LEU A 132 7.73 5.72 -1.85
N TRP A 133 8.47 4.75 -2.38
CA TRP A 133 9.84 4.96 -2.80
C TRP A 133 9.93 5.92 -3.99
N GLN A 134 9.13 5.72 -5.04
CA GLN A 134 9.10 6.62 -6.20
C GLN A 134 8.69 8.05 -5.81
N GLN A 135 7.81 8.23 -4.81
CA GLN A 135 7.51 9.55 -4.25
C GLN A 135 8.71 10.16 -3.51
N GLN A 136 9.43 9.38 -2.71
CA GLN A 136 10.63 9.84 -2.01
C GLN A 136 11.71 10.30 -3.00
N MET A 137 11.84 9.61 -4.14
CA MET A 137 12.74 9.98 -5.22
C MET A 137 12.21 11.12 -6.12
N GLY A 138 11.01 11.65 -5.85
CA GLY A 138 10.43 12.74 -6.65
C GLY A 138 9.86 12.32 -8.01
N HIS A 139 9.73 11.02 -8.29
CA HIS A 139 9.28 10.49 -9.58
C HIS A 139 7.77 10.62 -9.81
N LEU A 140 6.97 10.78 -8.75
CA LEU A 140 5.50 10.82 -8.82
C LEU A 140 4.92 12.18 -8.37
N PRO A 141 5.11 13.27 -9.12
CA PRO A 141 4.58 14.60 -8.75
C PRO A 141 3.04 14.67 -8.69
N TRP A 142 2.36 13.68 -9.28
CA TRP A 142 0.91 13.55 -9.26
C TRP A 142 0.39 12.85 -7.99
N LEU A 143 1.25 12.17 -7.22
CA LEU A 143 0.86 11.43 -6.03
C LEU A 143 0.82 12.39 -4.82
N PRO A 144 -0.32 12.51 -4.11
CA PRO A 144 -0.39 13.27 -2.87
C PRO A 144 0.65 12.75 -1.87
N ARG A 145 1.24 13.65 -1.07
CA ARG A 145 2.26 13.27 -0.07
C ARG A 145 1.68 12.22 0.87
N MET A 146 2.30 11.03 0.88
CA MET A 146 1.95 9.96 1.79
C MET A 146 2.77 10.13 3.07
N SER A 147 2.11 10.36 4.19
CA SER A 147 2.75 10.54 5.49
C SER A 147 2.67 9.28 6.38
N VAL A 148 1.86 8.29 6.00
CA VAL A 148 1.77 7.00 6.71
C VAL A 148 1.34 5.86 5.78
N ALA A 149 1.80 4.63 6.04
CA ALA A 149 1.28 3.45 5.36
C ALA A 149 1.08 2.21 6.26
N LEU A 150 0.04 1.42 5.94
CA LEU A 150 -0.20 0.09 6.49
C LEU A 150 -0.01 -0.96 5.40
N LEU A 151 0.97 -1.84 5.59
CA LEU A 151 1.36 -2.86 4.62
C LEU A 151 1.04 -4.24 5.17
N ILE A 152 0.04 -4.89 4.59
CA ILE A 152 -0.56 -6.12 5.12
C ILE A 152 -0.11 -7.30 4.28
N CYS A 153 0.53 -8.30 4.90
CA CYS A 153 1.05 -9.49 4.23
C CYS A 153 1.81 -9.21 2.92
N PRO A 154 2.79 -8.27 2.89
CA PRO A 154 3.45 -7.88 1.65
C PRO A 154 4.01 -9.04 0.83
N TRP A 155 3.66 -9.07 -0.45
CA TRP A 155 4.22 -10.03 -1.40
C TRP A 155 5.43 -9.42 -2.10
N TYR A 156 6.61 -9.83 -1.69
CA TYR A 156 7.88 -9.27 -2.16
C TYR A 156 8.46 -10.03 -3.34
N GLN A 157 8.99 -9.29 -4.32
CA GLN A 157 9.80 -9.82 -5.41
C GLN A 157 11.16 -9.11 -5.46
N ASP A 158 12.24 -9.86 -5.67
CA ASP A 158 13.60 -9.29 -5.79
C ASP A 158 13.72 -8.36 -7.01
N GLU A 159 12.93 -8.56 -8.07
CA GLU A 159 12.86 -7.68 -9.24
C GLU A 159 12.51 -6.23 -8.84
N ALA A 160 11.66 -6.01 -7.84
CA ALA A 160 11.35 -4.68 -7.34
C ALA A 160 12.61 -4.01 -6.76
N SER A 161 13.43 -4.75 -6.01
CA SER A 161 14.70 -4.24 -5.47
C SER A 161 15.74 -4.02 -6.56
N GLN A 162 15.75 -4.83 -7.61
CA GLN A 162 16.63 -4.65 -8.76
C GLN A 162 16.24 -3.37 -9.52
N TYR A 163 14.94 -3.15 -9.73
CA TYR A 163 14.43 -1.91 -10.32
C TYR A 163 14.84 -0.68 -9.51
N MET A 164 14.57 -0.67 -8.20
CA MET A 164 14.95 0.46 -7.33
C MET A 164 16.47 0.71 -7.37
N ARG A 165 17.28 -0.36 -7.34
CA ARG A 165 18.74 -0.26 -7.46
C ARG A 165 19.17 0.33 -8.78
N ASN A 166 18.64 -0.16 -9.90
CA ASN A 166 19.00 0.33 -11.22
C ASN A 166 18.64 1.81 -11.40
N GLU A 167 17.50 2.25 -10.86
CA GLU A 167 17.10 3.65 -10.92
C GLU A 167 18.00 4.56 -10.08
N VAL A 168 18.42 4.11 -8.89
CA VAL A 168 19.40 4.87 -8.09
C VAL A 168 20.75 4.92 -8.79
N MET A 169 21.26 3.78 -9.29
CA MET A 169 22.59 3.72 -9.93
C MET A 169 22.72 4.62 -11.15
N LYS A 170 21.64 4.79 -11.94
CA LYS A 170 21.61 5.76 -13.05
C LYS A 170 21.93 7.20 -12.62
N ASN A 171 21.66 7.56 -11.37
CA ASN A 171 21.97 8.88 -10.83
C ASN A 171 23.41 8.98 -10.27
N HIS A 172 24.10 7.85 -10.10
CA HIS A 172 25.47 7.75 -9.56
C HIS A 172 26.52 7.40 -10.62
N ASP A 173 26.14 6.98 -11.83
CA ASP A 173 27.08 6.60 -12.90
C ASP A 173 28.08 7.72 -13.29
N ASP A 174 27.77 8.98 -12.97
CA ASP A 174 28.67 10.14 -13.17
C ASP A 174 29.64 10.39 -12.00
N ASP A 175 29.46 9.74 -10.84
CA ASP A 175 30.16 10.06 -9.60
C ASP A 175 31.20 8.98 -9.23
N ASN A 176 32.39 9.11 -9.82
CA ASN A 176 33.51 8.16 -9.68
C ASN A 176 34.13 8.11 -8.26
N ASP A 177 33.61 8.89 -7.30
CA ASP A 177 34.12 9.01 -5.93
C ASP A 177 33.03 8.74 -4.86
N SER A 178 31.82 8.31 -5.28
CA SER A 178 30.77 7.95 -4.33
C SER A 178 31.21 6.73 -3.52
N LYS A 179 31.44 6.93 -2.21
CA LYS A 179 31.73 5.84 -1.27
C LYS A 179 30.63 4.80 -1.38
N ASP A 180 31.01 3.54 -1.64
CA ASP A 180 30.23 2.34 -2.02
C ASP A 180 28.86 2.07 -1.35
N THR A 181 28.39 2.88 -0.40
CA THR A 181 27.23 2.60 0.45
C THR A 181 26.17 3.71 0.52
N GLU A 182 26.45 4.96 0.10
CA GLU A 182 25.48 6.06 0.28
C GLU A 182 24.20 5.87 -0.55
N TRP A 183 24.31 5.34 -1.76
CA TRP A 183 23.16 4.99 -2.62
C TRP A 183 22.20 3.98 -1.96
N GLN A 184 22.64 3.18 -0.99
CA GLN A 184 21.77 2.25 -0.27
C GLN A 184 20.73 2.99 0.57
N GLU A 185 21.07 4.18 1.09
CA GLU A 185 20.15 5.02 1.86
C GLU A 185 19.01 5.59 1.01
N GLU A 186 19.20 5.72 -0.31
CA GLU A 186 18.14 6.14 -1.25
C GLU A 186 17.11 5.03 -1.53
N LEU A 187 17.46 3.77 -1.23
CA LEU A 187 16.52 2.63 -1.32
C LEU A 187 15.60 2.52 -0.10
N VAL A 188 15.87 3.28 0.96
CA VAL A 188 15.20 3.18 2.25
C VAL A 188 14.07 4.18 2.34
N ILE A 189 12.83 3.70 2.44
CA ILE A 189 11.63 4.50 2.68
C ILE A 189 11.60 4.95 4.14
N ARG A 190 11.39 6.26 4.36
CA ARG A 190 11.50 6.90 5.67
C ARG A 190 10.18 7.43 6.25
N ILE A 191 9.05 7.13 5.64
CA ILE A 191 7.76 7.49 6.24
C ILE A 191 7.36 6.46 7.32
N PRO A 192 6.60 6.87 8.34
CA PRO A 192 5.99 5.96 9.31
C PRO A 192 5.20 4.82 8.63
N THR A 193 5.57 3.57 8.90
CA THR A 193 4.88 2.40 8.35
C THR A 193 4.58 1.32 9.39
N LEU A 194 3.44 0.64 9.24
CA LEU A 194 3.11 -0.57 10.00
C LEU A 194 3.03 -1.75 9.03
N HIS A 195 3.83 -2.78 9.29
CA HIS A 195 3.89 -4.01 8.51
C HIS A 195 3.22 -5.14 9.28
N LEU A 196 2.15 -5.72 8.72
CA LEU A 196 1.47 -6.87 9.30
C LEU A 196 1.95 -8.14 8.62
N GLN A 197 2.38 -9.11 9.42
CA GLN A 197 2.96 -10.36 8.94
C GLN A 197 2.25 -11.55 9.57
N GLY A 198 1.57 -12.35 8.75
CA GLY A 198 1.00 -13.61 9.22
C GLY A 198 2.13 -14.62 9.47
N ARG A 199 2.21 -15.20 10.68
CA ARG A 199 3.27 -16.16 11.01
C ARG A 199 3.24 -17.43 10.17
N ASP A 200 2.08 -17.77 9.62
CA ASP A 200 1.86 -18.94 8.75
C ASP A 200 1.60 -18.51 7.30
N ASP A 201 1.96 -17.28 6.93
CA ASP A 201 1.81 -16.73 5.58
C ASP A 201 2.88 -17.27 4.63
N PHE A 202 2.47 -17.72 3.44
CA PHE A 202 3.41 -18.16 2.40
C PHE A 202 4.33 -17.02 1.93
N ALA A 203 3.91 -15.77 2.06
CA ALA A 203 4.68 -14.58 1.69
C ALA A 203 5.61 -14.08 2.81
N LEU A 204 5.64 -14.71 3.98
CA LEU A 204 6.31 -14.19 5.18
C LEU A 204 7.81 -13.89 4.97
N ALA A 205 8.55 -14.81 4.37
CA ALA A 205 9.99 -14.63 4.14
C ALA A 205 10.27 -13.40 3.26
N GLY A 206 9.50 -13.26 2.17
CA GLY A 206 9.56 -12.10 1.29
C GLY A 206 9.16 -10.81 2.02
N SER A 207 8.08 -10.85 2.81
CA SER A 207 7.64 -9.70 3.61
C SER A 207 8.73 -9.21 4.58
N LYS A 208 9.45 -10.13 5.25
CA LYS A 208 10.58 -9.77 6.12
C LYS A 208 11.73 -9.15 5.35
N MET A 209 12.05 -9.69 4.16
CA MET A 209 13.07 -9.12 3.29
C MET A 209 12.72 -7.72 2.79
N LEU A 210 11.46 -7.46 2.44
CA LEU A 210 10.98 -6.14 2.04
C LEU A 210 11.24 -5.10 3.13
N VAL A 211 10.86 -5.39 4.38
CA VAL A 211 11.09 -4.49 5.52
C VAL A 211 12.58 -4.24 5.71
N ALA A 212 13.37 -5.31 5.78
CA ALA A 212 14.80 -5.22 6.05
C ALA A 212 15.59 -4.45 4.98
N ARG A 213 15.14 -4.49 3.72
CA ARG A 213 15.85 -3.88 2.59
C ARG A 213 15.41 -2.45 2.28
N HIS A 214 14.14 -2.13 2.51
CA HIS A 214 13.54 -0.92 1.93
C HIS A 214 12.83 -0.02 2.93
N PHE A 215 12.84 -0.33 4.22
CA PHE A 215 12.17 0.50 5.21
C PHE A 215 13.10 0.84 6.37
N SER A 216 13.07 2.11 6.77
CA SER A 216 13.86 2.60 7.90
C SER A 216 13.47 1.85 9.18
N PRO A 217 14.41 1.21 9.90
CA PRO A 217 14.13 0.55 11.17
C PRO A 217 13.57 1.49 12.25
N ARG A 218 13.80 2.80 12.10
CA ARG A 218 13.27 3.83 13.01
C ARG A 218 11.78 4.10 12.78
N GLU A 219 11.33 4.01 11.53
CA GLU A 219 10.00 4.46 11.09
C GLU A 219 9.05 3.28 10.80
N ALA A 220 9.61 2.10 10.55
CA ALA A 220 8.87 0.87 10.28
C ALA A 220 8.64 0.05 11.55
N GLN A 221 7.37 -0.13 11.89
CA GLN A 221 6.95 -1.07 12.91
C GLN A 221 6.50 -2.38 12.26
N VAL A 222 6.89 -3.51 12.84
CA VAL A 222 6.42 -4.84 12.41
C VAL A 222 5.50 -5.41 13.49
N LEU A 223 4.37 -5.95 13.07
CA LEU A 223 3.45 -6.72 13.90
C LEU A 223 3.20 -8.09 13.27
N GLU A 224 3.84 -9.11 13.83
CA GLU A 224 3.54 -10.50 13.49
C GLU A 224 2.29 -10.98 14.24
N PHE A 225 1.34 -11.59 13.53
CA PHE A 225 0.09 -12.08 14.12
C PHE A 225 -0.11 -13.58 13.84
N ALA A 226 -1.00 -14.21 14.62
CA ALA A 226 -1.35 -15.60 14.40
C ALA A 226 -2.32 -15.70 13.22
N GLY A 227 -1.82 -16.09 12.05
CA GLY A 227 -2.60 -16.21 10.83
C GLY A 227 -1.73 -16.40 9.61
N GLN A 228 -2.37 -16.52 8.46
CA GLN A 228 -1.77 -16.73 7.15
C GLN A 228 -1.83 -15.41 6.36
N HIS A 229 -2.15 -15.50 5.07
CA HIS A 229 -2.26 -14.39 4.13
C HIS A 229 -3.59 -13.62 4.24
N GLN A 230 -3.78 -12.86 5.32
CA GLN A 230 -5.02 -12.10 5.55
C GLN A 230 -4.81 -10.88 6.47
N PHE A 231 -5.79 -9.99 6.53
CA PHE A 231 -5.88 -9.07 7.66
C PHE A 231 -6.12 -9.85 8.98
N PRO A 232 -5.52 -9.45 10.12
CA PRO A 232 -5.70 -10.15 11.39
C PRO A 232 -7.18 -10.29 11.76
N ASN A 233 -7.59 -11.49 12.19
CA ASN A 233 -8.99 -11.76 12.54
C ASN A 233 -9.25 -11.75 14.05
N ARG A 234 -8.23 -12.10 14.86
CA ARG A 234 -8.36 -12.16 16.32
C ARG A 234 -8.59 -10.76 16.88
N PRO A 235 -9.59 -10.54 17.75
CA PRO A 235 -9.89 -9.22 18.29
C PRO A 235 -8.68 -8.50 18.89
N ARG A 236 -7.82 -9.22 19.63
CA ARG A 236 -6.60 -8.65 20.22
C ARG A 236 -5.62 -8.13 19.15
N ASP A 237 -5.43 -8.88 18.06
CA ASP A 237 -4.48 -8.53 17.02
C ASP A 237 -5.02 -7.34 16.22
N VAL A 238 -6.34 -7.32 15.96
CA VAL A 238 -7.03 -6.17 15.33
C VAL A 238 -6.91 -4.90 16.17
N LEU A 239 -7.14 -5.00 17.49
CA LEU A 239 -6.99 -3.85 18.39
C LEU A 239 -5.55 -3.34 18.42
N GLU A 240 -4.56 -4.23 18.41
CA GLU A 240 -3.16 -3.85 18.35
C GLU A 240 -2.80 -3.13 17.05
N VAL A 241 -3.27 -3.62 15.90
CA VAL A 241 -3.13 -2.94 14.60
C VAL A 241 -3.71 -1.53 14.67
N ILE A 242 -4.95 -1.39 15.16
CA ILE A 242 -5.64 -0.10 15.25
C ILE A 242 -4.85 0.87 16.13
N ASN A 243 -4.38 0.41 17.30
CA ASN A 243 -3.65 1.24 18.24
C ASN A 243 -2.30 1.70 17.68
N ARG A 244 -1.54 0.80 17.06
CA ARG A 244 -0.26 1.14 16.42
C ARG A 244 -0.44 2.09 15.25
N PHE A 245 -1.39 1.79 14.37
CA PHE A 245 -1.65 2.62 13.20
C PHE A 245 -2.12 4.03 13.60
N ARG A 246 -3.02 4.16 14.58
CA ARG A 246 -3.41 5.47 15.12
C ARG A 246 -2.22 6.27 15.67
N LYS A 247 -1.31 5.62 16.40
CA LYS A 247 -0.08 6.27 16.90
C LYS A 247 0.78 6.79 15.75
N LEU A 248 1.00 5.98 14.72
CA LEU A 248 1.74 6.41 13.51
C LEU A 248 1.04 7.59 12.82
N CYS A 249 -0.28 7.55 12.67
CA CYS A 249 -1.03 8.65 12.08
C CYS A 249 -0.92 9.96 12.87
N VAL A 250 -0.81 9.90 14.20
CA VAL A 250 -0.58 11.10 15.03
C VAL A 250 0.84 11.61 14.86
N THR A 251 1.85 10.72 14.88
CA THR A 251 3.25 11.11 14.64
C THR A 251 3.44 11.74 13.26
N ALA A 252 2.81 11.19 12.23
CA ALA A 252 2.85 11.73 10.87
C ALA A 252 2.28 13.15 10.79
N GLN A 253 1.19 13.44 11.52
CA GLN A 253 0.58 14.79 11.55
C GLN A 253 1.43 15.82 12.30
N THR A 254 2.23 15.40 13.28
CA THR A 254 3.13 16.32 14.00
C THR A 254 4.38 16.71 13.20
N LEU A 255 4.59 16.07 12.04
CA LEU A 255 5.72 16.33 11.13
C LEU A 255 5.33 17.20 9.91
N GLU A 256 4.04 17.51 9.74
CA GLU A 256 3.50 18.43 8.72
C GLU A 256 3.48 19.87 9.25
#